data_AF-A0A661A1S5-F1
#
_entry.id   AF-A0A661A1S5-F1
#
_cell.length_a   1.000
_cell.length_b   1.000
_cell.length_c   1.000
_cell.angle_alpha   90.00
_cell.angle_beta   90.00
_cell.angle_gamma   90.00
#
_symmetry.space_group_name_H-M   'P 1'
#
loop_
_entity.id
_entity.type
_entity.pdbx_description
1 polymer ?
#
loop_
_entity_poly.entity_id
_entity_poly.type
_entity_poly.pdbx_seq_one_letter_code
_entity_poly.pdbx_strand_id
1 'polypeptide(L)'
;MKNHFMDRVSAYVDGELDAAGREVFEGRMAEDPQLRAAVEDVQAMVGAAAGLGPIEPPAGVWAAIEARITASPGAVSDAATVPIAESATAPAAPQATTRRTPAPRPYARHLQAIAAGLVLMVLSASAGWWLHDFGTPTPDQLASIEQPVAEIPVGDASVATFNEQEDRLTESIHHLELLLGQYGDRLDPDTREAIAQNLDLIDGAINDAHRALEQDPNSDYLRSSIANSMERKVRLLEDATRLASREI
;
A
#
# COMPACT_ATOMS: atom_id res chain seq x y z
N MET A 1 -0.96 -24.72 8.94
CA MET A 1 -1.99 -23.94 9.67
C MET A 1 -1.41 -22.55 9.87
N LYS A 2 -2.05 -21.49 9.36
CA LYS A 2 -1.58 -20.11 9.57
C LYS A 2 -1.74 -19.75 11.05
N ASN A 3 -0.69 -19.25 11.69
CA ASN A 3 -0.69 -18.88 13.10
C ASN A 3 -1.36 -17.50 13.28
N HIS A 4 -2.69 -17.44 13.22
CA HIS A 4 -3.48 -16.20 13.36
C HIS A 4 -3.21 -15.40 14.65
N PHE A 5 -2.57 -16.00 15.65
CA PHE A 5 -2.11 -15.27 16.85
C PHE A 5 -0.87 -14.42 16.57
N MET A 6 0.05 -14.87 15.71
CA MET A 6 1.23 -14.08 15.33
C MET A 6 0.83 -12.80 14.58
N ASP A 7 -0.20 -12.90 13.73
CA ASP A 7 -0.74 -11.76 12.98
C ASP A 7 -1.38 -10.69 13.90
N ARG A 8 -1.64 -11.02 15.18
CA ARG A 8 -2.29 -10.13 16.17
C ARG A 8 -1.34 -9.58 17.23
N VAL A 9 -0.03 -9.88 17.15
CA VAL A 9 0.97 -9.39 18.11
C VAL A 9 1.01 -7.86 18.14
N SER A 10 1.05 -7.20 16.97
CA SER A 10 1.03 -5.72 16.90
C SER A 10 -0.22 -5.17 17.56
N ALA A 11 -1.41 -5.64 17.17
CA ALA A 11 -2.68 -5.19 17.74
C ALA A 11 -2.75 -5.38 19.28
N TYR A 12 -2.13 -6.42 19.83
CA TYR A 12 -2.02 -6.61 21.28
C TYR A 12 -1.10 -5.57 21.94
N VAL A 13 0.09 -5.33 21.35
CA VAL A 13 1.06 -4.35 21.87
C VAL A 13 0.55 -2.92 21.76
N ASP A 14 -0.10 -2.59 20.64
CA ASP A 14 -0.68 -1.28 20.36
C ASP A 14 -1.98 -1.02 21.16
N GLY A 15 -2.52 -2.03 21.83
CA GLY A 15 -3.72 -1.93 22.65
C GLY A 15 -5.02 -1.85 21.85
N GLU A 16 -5.01 -2.30 20.60
CA GLU A 16 -6.16 -2.30 19.69
C GLU A 16 -7.08 -3.51 19.88
N LEU A 17 -6.67 -4.51 20.66
CA LEU A 17 -7.52 -5.65 21.01
C LEU A 17 -8.60 -5.24 22.03
N ASP A 18 -9.84 -5.64 21.75
CA ASP A 18 -10.93 -5.56 22.71
C ASP A 18 -10.68 -6.49 23.91
N ALA A 19 -11.43 -6.27 25.01
CA ALA A 19 -11.20 -6.99 26.26
C ALA A 19 -11.30 -8.52 26.11
N ALA A 20 -12.27 -8.99 25.31
CA ALA A 20 -12.46 -10.42 25.04
C ALA A 20 -11.34 -11.00 24.17
N GLY A 21 -10.91 -10.29 23.13
CA GLY A 21 -9.80 -10.68 22.27
C GLY A 21 -8.48 -10.72 23.04
N ARG A 22 -8.28 -9.79 23.98
CA ARG A 22 -7.12 -9.73 24.85
C ARG A 22 -7.04 -10.94 25.79
N GLU A 23 -8.13 -11.30 26.46
CA GLU A 23 -8.16 -12.46 27.35
C GLU A 23 -7.83 -13.77 26.62
N VAL A 24 -8.39 -13.96 25.42
CA VAL A 24 -8.09 -15.13 24.58
C VAL A 24 -6.63 -15.15 24.13
N PHE A 25 -6.07 -13.98 23.78
CA PHE A 25 -4.68 -13.85 23.37
C PHE A 25 -3.71 -14.14 24.52
N GLU A 26 -3.97 -13.58 25.70
CA GLU A 26 -3.19 -13.82 26.93
C GLU A 26 -3.25 -15.28 27.37
N GLY A 27 -4.42 -15.93 27.26
CA GLY A 27 -4.58 -17.36 27.48
C GLY A 27 -3.68 -18.21 26.57
N ARG A 28 -3.63 -17.89 25.27
CA ARG A 28 -2.72 -18.57 24.34
C ARG A 28 -1.25 -18.26 24.63
N MET A 29 -0.91 -17.02 24.96
CA MET A 29 0.45 -16.59 25.30
C MET A 29 1.00 -17.29 26.54
N ALA A 30 0.14 -17.71 27.48
CA ALA A 30 0.55 -18.52 28.62
C ALA A 30 1.06 -19.91 28.19
N GLU A 31 0.49 -20.49 27.13
CA GLU A 31 0.80 -21.85 26.65
C GLU A 31 1.88 -21.87 25.55
N ASP A 32 2.07 -20.77 24.82
CA ASP A 32 2.96 -20.68 23.66
C ASP A 32 4.20 -19.80 23.93
N PRO A 33 5.39 -20.40 24.11
CA PRO A 33 6.63 -19.65 24.32
C PRO A 33 7.06 -18.80 23.13
N GLN A 34 6.74 -19.21 21.90
CA GLN A 34 7.12 -18.47 20.71
C GLN A 34 6.30 -17.19 20.59
N LEU A 35 5.00 -17.27 20.88
CA LEU A 35 4.12 -16.09 20.91
C LEU A 35 4.56 -15.08 21.98
N ARG A 36 4.99 -15.58 23.15
CA ARG A 36 5.51 -14.72 24.22
C ARG A 36 6.79 -13.99 23.83
N ALA A 37 7.75 -14.71 23.24
CA ALA A 37 8.99 -14.11 22.75
C ALA A 37 8.71 -13.01 21.71
N ALA A 38 7.78 -13.25 20.78
CA ALA A 38 7.40 -12.25 19.78
C ALA A 38 6.80 -10.97 20.40
N VAL A 39 5.97 -11.11 21.45
CA VAL A 39 5.43 -9.95 22.18
C VAL A 39 6.53 -9.19 22.92
N GLU A 40 7.45 -9.90 23.57
CA GLU A 40 8.59 -9.31 24.29
C GLU A 40 9.50 -8.53 23.34
N ASP A 41 9.80 -9.07 22.16
CA ASP A 41 10.65 -8.43 21.14
C ASP A 41 10.02 -7.12 20.65
N VAL A 42 8.72 -7.13 20.32
CA VAL A 42 8.01 -5.93 19.85
C VAL A 42 7.93 -4.88 20.96
N GLN A 43 7.64 -5.28 22.20
CA GLN A 43 7.63 -4.35 23.34
C GLN A 43 9.01 -3.75 23.60
N ALA A 44 10.09 -4.52 23.46
CA ALA A 44 11.46 -4.02 23.59
C ALA A 44 11.78 -2.99 22.50
N MET A 45 11.38 -3.24 21.26
CA MET A 45 11.56 -2.29 20.15
C MET A 45 10.76 -0.99 20.37
N VAL A 46 9.50 -1.09 20.80
CA VAL A 46 8.67 0.09 21.14
C VAL A 46 9.29 0.88 22.29
N GLY A 47 9.81 0.18 23.31
CA GLY A 47 10.54 0.81 24.42
C GLY A 47 11.80 1.56 23.97
N ALA A 48 12.58 0.98 23.05
CA ALA A 48 13.76 1.62 22.48
C ALA A 48 13.38 2.85 21.63
N ALA A 49 12.34 2.73 20.80
CA ALA A 49 11.84 3.83 19.97
C ALA A 49 11.29 4.98 20.82
N ALA A 50 10.59 4.70 21.92
CA ALA A 50 10.12 5.72 22.86
C ALA A 50 11.28 6.52 23.49
N GLY A 51 12.49 5.94 23.55
CA GLY A 51 13.70 6.60 24.02
C GLY A 51 14.33 7.59 23.03
N LEU A 52 13.91 7.61 21.76
CA LEU A 52 14.50 8.48 20.72
C LEU A 52 14.18 9.97 20.92
N GLY A 53 13.20 10.30 21.76
CA GLY A 53 12.77 11.67 22.02
C GLY A 53 12.07 12.33 20.83
N PRO A 54 11.46 13.51 21.04
CA PRO A 54 10.79 14.24 19.96
C PRO A 54 11.81 14.83 18.98
N ILE A 55 11.52 14.72 17.68
CA ILE A 55 12.29 15.39 16.63
C ILE A 55 11.74 16.81 16.50
N GLU A 56 12.55 17.82 16.87
CA GLU A 56 12.17 19.22 16.67
C GLU A 56 12.38 19.60 15.19
N PRO A 57 11.35 20.10 14.48
CA PRO A 57 11.50 20.50 13.10
C PRO A 57 12.46 21.71 13.00
N PRO A 58 13.30 21.79 11.95
CA PRO A 58 14.14 22.96 11.71
C PRO A 58 13.33 24.26 11.64
N ALA A 59 13.93 25.35 12.11
CA ALA A 59 13.31 26.67 12.05
C ALA A 59 12.93 27.03 10.60
N GLY A 60 11.71 27.55 10.41
CA GLY A 60 11.22 28.01 9.10
C GLY A 60 10.53 26.94 8.24
N VAL A 61 10.49 25.67 8.65
CA VAL A 61 9.70 24.63 7.95
C VAL A 61 8.24 25.05 7.78
N TRP A 62 7.62 25.55 8.85
CA TRP A 62 6.23 26.03 8.80
C TRP A 62 6.05 27.23 7.87
N ALA A 63 6.96 28.19 7.88
CA ALA A 63 6.91 29.33 6.98
C ALA A 63 7.07 28.92 5.50
N ALA A 64 7.92 27.93 5.22
CA ALA A 64 8.08 27.38 3.87
C ALA A 64 6.82 26.63 3.38
N ILE A 65 6.18 25.86 4.26
CA ILE A 65 4.90 25.19 3.97
C ILE A 65 3.80 26.24 3.72
N GLU A 66 3.70 27.26 4.58
CA GLU A 66 2.75 28.36 4.42
C GLU A 66 2.96 29.11 3.10
N ALA A 67 4.21 29.41 2.75
CA ALA A 67 4.55 30.03 1.48
C ALA A 67 4.16 29.15 0.29
N ARG A 68 4.35 27.82 0.36
CA ARG A 68 3.98 26.89 -0.72
C ARG A 68 2.47 26.77 -0.90
N ILE A 69 1.72 26.72 0.20
CA ILE A 69 0.25 26.68 0.18
C ILE A 69 -0.29 28.00 -0.39
N THR A 70 0.28 29.13 0.05
CA THR A 70 -0.16 30.47 -0.36
C THR A 70 0.32 30.86 -1.77
N ALA A 71 1.45 30.32 -2.24
CA ALA A 71 1.98 30.53 -3.59
C ALA A 71 1.30 29.66 -4.66
N SER A 72 0.42 28.73 -4.26
CA SER A 72 -0.49 28.00 -5.15
C SER A 72 -1.95 28.52 -5.14
N PRO A 73 -2.27 29.83 -5.32
CA PRO A 73 -3.64 30.24 -5.56
C PRO A 73 -4.07 30.11 -7.04
N GLY A 74 -3.27 29.45 -7.90
CA GLY A 74 -3.44 29.53 -9.36
C GLY A 74 -3.82 28.26 -10.13
N ALA A 75 -3.87 27.08 -9.49
CA ALA A 75 -4.19 25.81 -10.19
C ALA A 75 -5.53 25.19 -9.79
N VAL A 76 -6.39 25.97 -9.10
CA VAL A 76 -7.78 25.57 -8.81
C VAL A 76 -8.76 26.71 -9.15
N SER A 77 -8.49 27.45 -10.23
CA SER A 77 -9.50 28.31 -10.86
C SER A 77 -10.22 27.53 -11.97
N ASP A 78 -11.03 26.55 -11.56
CA ASP A 78 -12.29 26.14 -12.24
C ASP A 78 -13.07 25.04 -11.48
N ALA A 79 -12.67 24.68 -10.25
CA ALA A 79 -13.47 23.78 -9.43
C ALA A 79 -14.56 24.57 -8.70
N ALA A 80 -15.74 24.55 -9.29
CA ALA A 80 -17.04 24.96 -8.75
C ALA A 80 -17.08 24.99 -7.21
N THR A 81 -17.18 26.20 -6.66
CA THR A 81 -17.74 26.41 -5.32
C THR A 81 -19.18 25.89 -5.36
N VAL A 82 -19.44 24.77 -4.67
CA VAL A 82 -20.79 24.22 -4.53
C VAL A 82 -21.52 25.05 -3.46
N PRO A 83 -22.54 25.85 -3.81
CA PRO A 83 -23.34 26.53 -2.80
C PRO A 83 -24.19 25.49 -2.07
N ILE A 84 -24.07 25.44 -0.74
CA ILE A 84 -24.97 24.66 0.11
C ILE A 84 -26.29 25.44 0.18
N ALA A 85 -27.22 25.13 -0.72
CA ALA A 85 -28.54 25.74 -0.74
C ALA A 85 -29.47 25.04 0.28
N GLU A 86 -29.69 25.75 1.38
CA GLU A 86 -30.67 25.46 2.43
C GLU A 86 -32.08 25.41 1.83
N SER A 87 -32.69 24.23 1.81
CA SER A 87 -34.01 24.02 1.20
C SER A 87 -35.12 24.21 2.24
N ALA A 88 -35.70 25.41 2.28
CA ALA A 88 -36.92 25.73 3.03
C ALA A 88 -38.11 25.99 2.09
N THR A 89 -39.09 25.07 2.15
CA THR A 89 -40.56 25.27 2.17
C THR A 89 -41.28 26.11 1.09
N ALA A 90 -41.90 25.37 0.15
CA ALA A 90 -43.32 25.45 -0.30
C ALA A 90 -43.86 26.73 -1.05
N PRO A 91 -45.15 26.80 -1.48
CA PRO A 91 -45.54 26.63 -2.89
C PRO A 91 -46.37 27.80 -3.48
N ALA A 92 -46.32 28.02 -4.81
CA ALA A 92 -47.43 28.64 -5.57
C ALA A 92 -47.22 28.58 -7.09
N ALA A 93 -48.30 28.25 -7.80
CA ALA A 93 -48.42 28.12 -9.25
C ALA A 93 -48.65 29.49 -9.95
N PRO A 94 -49.20 29.55 -11.19
CA PRO A 94 -48.57 29.25 -12.48
C PRO A 94 -48.57 30.49 -13.41
N GLN A 95 -47.79 30.50 -14.51
CA GLN A 95 -48.25 30.98 -15.84
C GLN A 95 -47.20 30.87 -16.97
N ALA A 96 -47.60 30.11 -17.98
CA ALA A 96 -47.62 30.39 -19.42
C ALA A 96 -46.37 30.90 -20.19
N THR A 97 -46.00 30.04 -21.16
CA THR A 97 -45.64 30.34 -22.56
C THR A 97 -44.31 31.04 -22.87
N THR A 98 -43.37 30.29 -23.45
CA THR A 98 -43.14 30.27 -24.90
C THR A 98 -42.17 29.15 -25.28
N ARG A 99 -42.54 28.42 -26.34
CA ARG A 99 -41.78 27.34 -26.96
C ARG A 99 -40.45 27.87 -27.52
N ARG A 100 -39.34 27.36 -27.01
CA ARG A 100 -38.09 27.24 -27.77
C ARG A 100 -37.51 25.85 -27.48
N THR A 101 -37.43 25.06 -28.54
CA THR A 101 -36.82 23.73 -28.59
C THR A 101 -35.29 23.83 -28.59
N PRO A 102 -34.59 23.17 -27.66
CA PRO A 102 -33.20 22.81 -27.84
C PRO A 102 -33.04 21.30 -28.13
N ALA A 103 -32.04 20.99 -28.96
CA ALA A 103 -31.63 19.66 -29.38
C ALA A 103 -31.28 18.72 -28.21
N PRO A 104 -31.42 17.39 -28.38
CA PRO A 104 -31.03 16.43 -27.34
C PRO A 104 -29.50 16.34 -27.27
N ARG A 105 -28.95 16.71 -26.10
CA ARG A 105 -27.59 16.32 -25.70
C ARG A 105 -27.68 15.21 -24.65
N PRO A 106 -26.75 14.24 -24.68
CA PRO A 106 -26.85 12.97 -23.95
C PRO A 106 -26.70 13.15 -22.44
N TYR A 107 -27.77 12.81 -21.70
CA TYR A 107 -27.73 12.49 -20.28
C TYR A 107 -27.15 11.08 -20.09
N ALA A 108 -25.83 10.96 -20.08
CA ALA A 108 -25.15 9.78 -19.58
C ALA A 108 -23.71 10.15 -19.24
N ARG A 109 -23.53 10.70 -18.03
CA ARG A 109 -22.32 10.62 -17.21
C ARG A 109 -22.63 11.38 -15.92
N HIS A 110 -22.01 10.95 -14.81
CA HIS A 110 -22.03 11.58 -13.48
C HIS A 110 -23.11 11.12 -12.47
N LEU A 111 -23.55 9.86 -12.54
CA LEU A 111 -23.61 9.02 -11.33
C LEU A 111 -22.53 7.95 -11.61
N GLN A 112 -21.33 7.98 -11.05
CA GLN A 112 -21.03 7.75 -9.64
C GLN A 112 -19.76 8.52 -9.27
N ALA A 113 -19.85 9.43 -8.30
CA ALA A 113 -18.68 10.06 -7.68
C ALA A 113 -18.92 10.20 -6.17
N ILE A 114 -18.99 9.05 -5.49
CA ILE A 114 -18.74 8.94 -4.05
C ILE A 114 -17.84 7.71 -3.84
N ALA A 115 -16.56 7.82 -4.18
CA ALA A 115 -15.55 6.80 -3.84
C ALA A 115 -14.10 7.34 -3.76
N ALA A 116 -13.88 8.66 -3.81
CA ALA A 116 -12.53 9.23 -3.83
C ALA A 116 -12.00 9.70 -2.45
N GLY A 117 -12.70 9.38 -1.35
CA GLY A 117 -12.29 9.79 0.00
C GLY A 117 -11.48 8.74 0.77
N LEU A 118 -11.62 7.45 0.47
CA LEU A 118 -10.98 6.37 1.22
C LEU A 118 -9.60 5.95 0.67
N VAL A 119 -9.24 6.39 -0.54
CA VAL A 119 -8.00 5.96 -1.21
C VAL A 119 -6.76 6.70 -0.70
N LEU A 120 -6.88 7.97 -0.28
CA LEU A 120 -5.72 8.74 0.18
C LEU A 120 -5.32 8.49 1.64
N MET A 121 -6.17 7.88 2.46
CA MET A 121 -5.83 7.53 3.84
C MET A 121 -5.00 6.23 3.96
N VAL A 122 -5.03 5.36 2.95
CA VAL A 122 -4.31 4.07 2.99
C VAL A 122 -2.86 4.18 2.48
N LEU A 123 -2.55 5.16 1.63
CA LEU A 123 -1.21 5.30 1.03
C LEU A 123 -0.21 6.08 1.89
N SER A 124 -0.62 6.76 2.96
CA SER A 124 0.28 7.55 3.80
C SER A 124 0.88 6.79 5.00
N ALA A 125 0.56 5.51 5.19
CA ALA A 125 1.09 4.71 6.30
C ALA A 125 2.29 3.82 5.91
N SER A 126 2.69 3.76 4.63
CA SER A 126 3.61 2.72 4.14
C SER A 126 5.07 3.14 4.01
N ALA A 127 5.43 4.41 4.22
CA ALA A 127 6.79 4.88 3.97
C ALA A 127 7.75 4.74 5.17
N GLY A 128 7.24 4.50 6.38
CA GLY A 128 8.05 4.54 7.61
C GLY A 128 8.69 3.22 8.04
N TRP A 129 8.24 2.08 7.52
CA TRP A 129 8.64 0.75 8.04
C TRP A 129 9.82 0.11 7.29
N TRP A 130 10.23 0.67 6.16
CA TRP A 130 11.09 -0.04 5.21
C TRP A 130 12.60 0.23 5.36
N LEU A 131 13.04 0.74 6.51
CA LEU A 131 14.47 0.98 6.79
C LEU A 131 15.06 0.07 7.89
N HIS A 132 14.34 -0.94 8.40
CA HIS A 132 14.80 -1.75 9.53
C HIS A 132 15.42 -3.12 9.15
N ASP A 133 15.43 -3.52 7.87
CA ASP A 133 15.96 -4.85 7.48
C ASP A 133 17.49 -4.93 7.32
N PHE A 134 18.24 -3.86 7.62
CA PHE A 134 19.68 -3.95 7.82
C PHE A 134 19.98 -4.04 9.31
N GLY A 135 19.98 -5.26 9.84
CA GLY A 135 20.43 -5.54 11.20
C GLY A 135 21.82 -4.93 11.43
N THR A 136 21.90 -3.99 12.38
CA THR A 136 23.20 -3.44 12.81
C THR A 136 23.97 -4.54 13.54
N PRO A 137 25.13 -5.00 13.03
CA PRO A 137 25.92 -6.01 13.72
C PRO A 137 26.40 -5.48 15.07
N THR A 138 26.06 -6.20 16.13
CA THR A 138 26.52 -5.92 17.49
C THR A 138 28.05 -6.03 17.58
N PRO A 139 28.76 -5.13 18.30
CA PRO A 139 30.23 -5.11 18.34
C PRO A 139 30.90 -6.42 18.82
N ASP A 140 30.20 -7.27 19.59
CA ASP A 140 30.73 -8.55 20.07
C ASP A 140 30.79 -9.66 18.99
N GLN A 141 30.08 -9.52 17.85
CA GLN A 141 30.22 -10.46 16.73
C GLN A 141 31.44 -10.16 15.84
N LEU A 142 32.05 -8.99 15.97
CA LEU A 142 33.23 -8.60 15.18
C LEU A 142 34.55 -9.19 15.73
N ALA A 143 34.55 -9.71 16.96
CA ALA A 143 35.75 -10.26 17.61
C ALA A 143 35.97 -11.77 17.36
N SER A 144 35.03 -12.47 16.70
CA SER A 144 35.14 -13.92 16.45
C SER A 144 35.11 -14.34 14.97
N ILE A 145 35.21 -13.39 14.03
CA ILE A 145 35.45 -13.72 12.62
C ILE A 145 36.96 -13.68 12.36
N GLU A 146 37.67 -14.64 12.94
CA GLU A 146 38.93 -15.09 12.36
C GLU A 146 38.55 -16.18 11.33
N GLN A 147 38.14 -15.74 10.13
CA GLN A 147 38.00 -16.59 8.96
C GLN A 147 38.87 -16.06 7.81
N PRO A 148 39.50 -16.96 7.04
CA PRO A 148 40.43 -16.60 5.98
C PRO A 148 39.69 -15.82 4.90
N VAL A 149 40.26 -14.70 4.48
CA VAL A 149 39.77 -13.88 3.37
C VAL A 149 39.83 -14.72 2.09
N ALA A 150 38.69 -15.33 1.74
CA ALA A 150 38.38 -15.73 0.38
C ALA A 150 37.63 -14.57 -0.26
N GLU A 151 38.23 -13.94 -1.26
CA GLU A 151 37.59 -12.92 -2.10
C GLU A 151 36.38 -13.54 -2.81
N ILE A 152 35.16 -13.30 -2.30
CA ILE A 152 33.92 -13.68 -2.98
C ILE A 152 33.60 -12.58 -4.02
N PRO A 153 33.32 -12.92 -5.29
CA PRO A 153 32.85 -11.94 -6.26
C PRO A 153 31.43 -11.50 -5.86
N VAL A 154 31.30 -10.31 -5.29
CA VAL A 154 30.06 -9.83 -4.63
C VAL A 154 28.96 -9.42 -5.64
N GLY A 155 29.27 -9.26 -6.93
CA GLY A 155 28.29 -8.84 -7.95
C GLY A 155 27.45 -9.97 -8.53
N ASP A 156 28.10 -11.05 -8.98
CA ASP A 156 27.47 -12.05 -9.87
C ASP A 156 26.43 -12.92 -9.15
N ALA A 157 26.68 -13.26 -7.88
CA ALA A 157 25.77 -14.08 -7.09
C ALA A 157 24.46 -13.35 -6.76
N SER A 158 24.51 -12.04 -6.45
CA SER A 158 23.30 -11.25 -6.13
C SER A 158 22.38 -11.07 -7.34
N VAL A 159 22.97 -10.86 -8.52
CA VAL A 159 22.26 -10.74 -9.79
C VAL A 159 21.62 -12.08 -10.16
N ALA A 160 22.34 -13.19 -10.00
CA ALA A 160 21.79 -14.52 -10.24
C ALA A 160 20.60 -14.84 -9.32
N THR A 161 20.68 -14.50 -8.02
CA THR A 161 19.56 -14.70 -7.09
C THR A 161 18.35 -13.82 -7.42
N PHE A 162 18.58 -12.58 -7.86
CA PHE A 162 17.52 -11.68 -8.29
C PHE A 162 16.79 -12.22 -9.53
N ASN A 163 17.53 -12.64 -10.56
CA ASN A 163 16.95 -13.19 -11.78
C ASN A 163 16.12 -14.46 -11.48
N GLU A 164 16.60 -15.36 -10.62
CA GLU A 164 15.84 -16.55 -10.22
C GLU A 164 14.53 -16.19 -9.48
N GLN A 165 14.56 -15.16 -8.63
CA GLN A 165 13.37 -14.67 -7.95
C GLN A 165 12.37 -14.06 -8.94
N GLU A 166 12.85 -13.24 -9.88
CA GLU A 166 12.04 -12.62 -10.93
C GLU A 166 11.36 -13.68 -11.81
N ASP A 167 12.09 -14.71 -12.22
CA ASP A 167 11.54 -15.83 -13.02
C ASP A 167 10.40 -16.54 -12.28
N ARG A 168 10.59 -16.85 -10.98
CA ARG A 168 9.55 -17.49 -10.16
C ARG A 168 8.30 -16.64 -10.01
N LEU A 169 8.47 -15.33 -9.83
CA LEU A 169 7.35 -14.39 -9.70
C LEU A 169 6.63 -14.22 -11.04
N THR A 170 7.35 -14.14 -12.16
CA THR A 170 6.80 -14.05 -13.51
C THR A 170 5.91 -15.24 -13.84
N GLU A 171 6.37 -16.46 -13.53
CA GLU A 171 5.57 -17.68 -13.71
C GLU A 171 4.29 -17.64 -12.86
N SER A 172 4.39 -17.20 -11.61
CA SER A 172 3.25 -17.08 -10.70
C SER A 172 2.23 -16.05 -11.18
N ILE A 173 2.70 -14.89 -11.65
CA ILE A 173 1.88 -13.83 -12.24
C ILE A 173 1.13 -14.38 -13.46
N HIS A 174 1.85 -15.04 -14.38
CA HIS A 174 1.24 -15.56 -15.60
C HIS A 174 0.14 -16.58 -15.30
N HIS A 175 0.40 -17.51 -14.37
CA HIS A 175 -0.60 -18.50 -13.96
C HIS A 175 -1.84 -17.84 -13.34
N LEU A 176 -1.67 -16.84 -12.47
CA LEU A 176 -2.79 -16.15 -11.85
C LEU A 176 -3.57 -15.28 -12.83
N GLU A 177 -2.90 -14.64 -13.80
CA GLU A 177 -3.57 -13.91 -14.89
C GLU A 177 -4.43 -14.84 -15.75
N LEU A 178 -3.95 -16.06 -16.02
CA LEU A 178 -4.73 -17.08 -16.74
C LEU A 178 -5.99 -17.47 -15.95
N LEU A 179 -5.86 -17.71 -14.64
CA LEU A 179 -6.99 -18.02 -13.76
C LEU A 179 -7.98 -16.85 -13.68
N LEU A 180 -7.48 -15.63 -13.53
CA LEU A 180 -8.33 -14.43 -13.51
C LEU A 180 -9.03 -14.22 -14.85
N GLY A 181 -8.37 -14.51 -15.98
CA GLY A 181 -9.02 -14.51 -17.30
C GLY A 181 -10.11 -15.57 -17.43
N GLN A 182 -9.96 -16.72 -16.77
CA GLN A 182 -10.93 -17.81 -16.81
C GLN A 182 -12.16 -17.57 -15.91
N TYR A 183 -11.97 -16.97 -14.73
CA TYR A 183 -13.04 -16.82 -13.74
C TYR A 183 -13.48 -15.35 -13.53
N GLY A 184 -12.76 -14.38 -14.06
CA GLY A 184 -12.94 -12.95 -13.79
C GLY A 184 -14.20 -12.32 -14.40
N ASP A 185 -14.86 -13.00 -15.35
CA ASP A 185 -16.18 -12.58 -15.85
C ASP A 185 -17.26 -12.63 -14.76
N ARG A 186 -17.01 -13.38 -13.68
CA ARG A 186 -17.90 -13.45 -12.51
C ARG A 186 -17.79 -12.22 -11.62
N LEU A 187 -16.64 -11.52 -11.63
CA LEU A 187 -16.48 -10.28 -10.87
C LEU A 187 -17.44 -9.21 -11.43
N ASP A 188 -18.01 -8.40 -10.54
CA ASP A 188 -18.78 -7.22 -10.93
C ASP A 188 -17.95 -6.28 -11.85
N PRO A 189 -18.54 -5.68 -12.90
CA PRO A 189 -17.80 -4.88 -13.88
C PRO A 189 -16.99 -3.74 -13.27
N ASP A 190 -17.52 -3.05 -12.25
CA ASP A 190 -16.83 -1.93 -11.60
C ASP A 190 -15.58 -2.42 -10.85
N THR A 191 -15.67 -3.60 -10.21
CA THR A 191 -14.53 -4.24 -9.52
C THR A 191 -13.47 -4.72 -10.51
N ARG A 192 -13.90 -5.30 -11.64
CA ARG A 192 -12.98 -5.76 -12.70
C ARG A 192 -12.20 -4.59 -13.29
N GLU A 193 -12.85 -3.46 -13.53
CA GLU A 193 -12.20 -2.25 -14.02
C GLU A 193 -11.19 -1.70 -13.00
N ALA A 194 -11.56 -1.63 -11.72
CA ALA A 194 -10.64 -1.19 -10.67
C ALA A 194 -9.41 -2.09 -10.53
N ILE A 195 -9.57 -3.42 -10.62
CA ILE A 195 -8.44 -4.36 -10.61
C ILE A 195 -7.56 -4.14 -11.85
N ALA A 196 -8.16 -3.99 -13.04
CA ALA A 196 -7.41 -3.76 -14.28
C ALA A 196 -6.58 -2.47 -14.23
N GLN A 197 -7.15 -1.38 -13.73
CA GLN A 197 -6.43 -0.10 -13.55
C GLN A 197 -5.26 -0.23 -12.56
N ASN A 198 -5.46 -0.95 -11.45
CA ASN A 198 -4.38 -1.17 -10.49
C ASN A 198 -3.25 -2.04 -11.06
N LEU A 199 -3.59 -3.07 -11.84
CA LEU A 199 -2.60 -3.91 -12.50
C LEU A 199 -1.80 -3.10 -13.53
N ASP A 200 -2.45 -2.28 -14.34
CA ASP A 200 -1.80 -1.42 -15.33
C ASP A 200 -0.81 -0.44 -14.67
N LEU A 201 -1.17 0.12 -13.52
CA LEU A 201 -0.27 0.99 -12.74
C LEU A 201 0.95 0.23 -12.21
N ILE A 202 0.77 -0.98 -11.67
CA ILE A 202 1.87 -1.81 -11.18
C ILE A 202 2.79 -2.23 -12.34
N ASP A 203 2.22 -2.60 -13.48
CA ASP A 203 2.97 -2.98 -14.68
C ASP A 203 3.78 -1.79 -15.24
N GLY A 204 3.21 -0.60 -15.23
CA GLY A 204 3.94 0.63 -15.54
C GLY A 204 5.15 0.83 -14.62
N ALA A 205 4.97 0.68 -13.31
CA ALA A 205 6.05 0.84 -12.34
C ALA A 205 7.17 -0.20 -12.48
N ILE A 206 6.82 -1.46 -12.77
CA ILE A 206 7.79 -2.54 -13.03
C ILE A 206 8.62 -2.21 -14.28
N ASN A 207 7.96 -1.84 -15.38
CA ASN A 207 8.63 -1.46 -16.63
C ASN A 207 9.53 -0.25 -16.46
N ASP A 208 9.11 0.75 -15.68
CA ASP A 208 9.92 1.92 -15.36
C ASP A 208 11.18 1.54 -14.57
N ALA A 209 11.04 0.63 -13.61
CA ALA A 209 12.17 0.14 -12.81
C ALA A 209 13.15 -0.71 -13.63
N HIS A 210 12.67 -1.55 -14.57
CA HIS A 210 13.56 -2.26 -15.50
C HIS A 210 14.34 -1.31 -16.40
N ARG A 211 13.69 -0.30 -16.97
CA ARG A 211 14.37 0.74 -17.78
C ARG A 211 15.41 1.51 -16.98
N ALA A 212 15.14 1.77 -15.70
CA ALA A 212 16.12 2.39 -14.81
C ALA A 212 17.29 1.43 -14.50
N LEU A 213 17.03 0.13 -14.35
CA LEU A 213 18.06 -0.87 -14.08
C LEU A 213 18.99 -1.09 -15.27
N GLU A 214 18.51 -0.91 -16.50
CA GLU A 214 19.37 -0.88 -17.70
C GLU A 214 20.38 0.28 -17.66
N GLN A 215 20.01 1.41 -17.03
CA GLN A 215 20.87 2.59 -16.89
C GLN A 215 21.85 2.44 -15.72
N ASP A 216 21.42 1.78 -14.64
CA ASP A 216 22.25 1.47 -13.46
C ASP A 216 22.16 -0.02 -13.07
N PRO A 217 22.92 -0.90 -13.76
CA PRO A 217 22.86 -2.35 -13.54
C PRO A 217 23.34 -2.81 -12.17
N ASN A 218 24.01 -1.95 -11.40
CA ASN A 218 24.54 -2.29 -10.09
C ASN A 218 23.66 -1.78 -8.93
N SER A 219 22.47 -1.26 -9.23
CA SER A 219 21.54 -0.74 -8.23
C SER A 219 20.74 -1.83 -7.52
N ASP A 220 21.11 -2.13 -6.27
CA ASP A 220 20.37 -3.07 -5.42
C ASP A 220 18.98 -2.55 -5.03
N TYR A 221 18.84 -1.22 -4.96
CA TYR A 221 17.54 -0.59 -4.74
C TYR A 221 16.57 -0.89 -5.89
N LEU A 222 17.01 -0.79 -7.14
CA LEU A 222 16.13 -1.06 -8.29
C LEU A 222 15.73 -2.54 -8.34
N ARG A 223 16.66 -3.47 -8.10
CA ARG A 223 16.37 -4.91 -7.98
C ARG A 223 15.31 -5.20 -6.91
N SER A 224 15.49 -4.67 -5.69
CA SER A 224 14.51 -4.85 -4.62
C SER A 224 13.15 -4.21 -4.94
N SER A 225 13.13 -3.04 -5.58
CA SER A 225 11.88 -2.37 -5.97
C SER A 225 11.07 -3.15 -7.03
N ILE A 226 11.75 -3.81 -7.97
CA ILE A 226 11.13 -4.69 -8.98
C ILE A 226 10.49 -5.89 -8.28
N ALA A 227 11.25 -6.58 -7.43
CA ALA A 227 10.76 -7.74 -6.68
C ALA A 227 9.53 -7.38 -5.83
N ASN A 228 9.59 -6.28 -5.08
CA ASN A 228 8.47 -5.79 -4.27
C ASN A 228 7.21 -5.49 -5.11
N SER A 229 7.40 -4.89 -6.29
CA SER A 229 6.29 -4.54 -7.19
C SER A 229 5.64 -5.79 -7.79
N MET A 230 6.44 -6.78 -8.18
CA MET A 230 5.95 -8.09 -8.65
C MET A 230 5.22 -8.87 -7.55
N GLU A 231 5.73 -8.89 -6.32
CA GLU A 231 5.04 -9.50 -5.19
C GLU A 231 3.70 -8.81 -4.87
N ARG A 232 3.62 -7.49 -5.06
CA ARG A 232 2.36 -6.76 -4.95
C ARG A 232 1.39 -7.16 -6.07
N LYS A 233 1.87 -7.35 -7.30
CA LYS A 233 1.06 -7.85 -8.42
C LYS A 233 0.52 -9.24 -8.12
N VAL A 234 1.36 -10.16 -7.64
CA VAL A 234 0.95 -11.52 -7.24
C VAL A 234 -0.15 -11.46 -6.20
N ARG A 235 0.03 -10.71 -5.10
CA ARG A 235 -1.00 -10.60 -4.04
C ARG A 235 -2.33 -10.06 -4.57
N LEU A 236 -2.29 -9.04 -5.43
CA LEU A 236 -3.51 -8.49 -6.03
C LEU A 236 -4.23 -9.53 -6.92
N LEU A 237 -3.48 -10.29 -7.71
CA LEU A 237 -4.03 -11.34 -8.57
C LEU A 237 -4.58 -12.52 -7.76
N GLU A 238 -3.92 -12.93 -6.68
CA GLU A 238 -4.42 -13.95 -5.76
C GLU A 238 -5.74 -13.54 -5.10
N ASP A 239 -5.82 -12.29 -4.63
CA ASP A 239 -7.03 -11.76 -4.00
C ASP A 239 -8.17 -11.63 -5.02
N ALA A 240 -7.88 -11.14 -6.23
CA ALA A 240 -8.84 -11.06 -7.33
C ALA A 240 -9.38 -12.44 -7.72
N THR A 241 -8.50 -13.43 -7.86
CA THR A 241 -8.88 -14.81 -8.20
C THR A 241 -9.70 -15.45 -7.08
N ARG A 242 -9.35 -15.19 -5.81
CA ARG A 242 -10.11 -15.64 -4.64
C ARG A 242 -11.51 -15.01 -4.59
N LEU A 243 -11.64 -13.74 -4.95
CA LEU A 243 -12.93 -13.06 -5.04
C LEU A 243 -13.77 -13.65 -6.17
N ALA A 244 -13.20 -13.83 -7.36
CA ALA A 244 -13.87 -14.41 -8.52
C ALA A 244 -14.38 -15.85 -8.29
N SER A 245 -13.64 -16.62 -7.48
CA SER A 245 -14.00 -18.01 -7.12
C SER A 245 -14.99 -18.11 -5.95
N ARG A 246 -15.18 -17.06 -5.14
CA ARG A 246 -16.15 -17.05 -4.03
C ARG A 246 -17.59 -16.83 -4.50
N GLU A 247 -17.80 -16.25 -5.68
CA GLU A 247 -19.13 -16.13 -6.28
C GLU A 247 -19.65 -17.45 -6.88
N ILE A 248 -19.31 -18.58 -6.25
CA ILE A 248 -19.79 -19.95 -6.51
C ILE A 248 -20.72 -20.34 -5.36
#